data_AF-A0A804JVL5-F1
#
_entry.id   AF-A0A804JVL5-F1
#
_cell.length_a   1.000
_cell.length_b   1.000
_cell.length_c   1.000
_cell.angle_alpha   90.00
_cell.angle_beta   90.00
_cell.angle_gamma   90.00
#
_symmetry.space_group_name_H-M   'P 1'
#
loop_
_entity.id
_entity.type
_entity.pdbx_description
1 polymer ?
#
loop_
_entity_poly.entity_id
_entity_poly.type
_entity_poly.pdbx_seq_one_letter_code
_entity_poly.pdbx_strand_id
1 'polypeptide(L)'
;MGDQKTEVYFVFMNFDPKYERLHADRWVELSKEGVEELDTYLSKKHDRLLEKLFQPNTYKKKSSLAIVDGFSVEITKEQAATLRSAKEVRVVEKNQELA
;
A
#
# COMPACT_ATOMS: atom_id res chain seq x y z
N MET A 1 -14.71 -2.74 -26.68
CA MET A 1 -14.13 -1.58 -25.98
C MET A 1 -13.69 -2.09 -24.62
N GLY A 2 -12.41 -1.91 -24.30
CA GLY A 2 -11.64 -2.78 -23.41
C GLY A 2 -12.19 -2.95 -22.00
N ASP A 3 -12.07 -4.18 -21.51
CA ASP A 3 -12.32 -4.59 -20.15
C ASP A 3 -11.60 -3.68 -19.15
N GLN A 4 -12.30 -2.69 -18.61
CA GLN A 4 -11.90 -1.92 -17.42
C GLN A 4 -12.05 -2.80 -16.16
N LYS A 5 -11.57 -4.03 -16.22
CA LYS A 5 -11.63 -4.94 -15.09
C LYS A 5 -10.61 -4.47 -14.07
N THR A 6 -11.09 -4.03 -12.92
CA THR A 6 -10.21 -3.74 -11.79
C THR A 6 -9.69 -5.06 -11.23
N GLU A 7 -8.41 -5.08 -10.92
CA GLU A 7 -7.73 -6.25 -10.39
C GLU A 7 -7.05 -5.82 -9.09
N VAL A 8 -6.83 -6.78 -8.19
CA VAL A 8 -6.14 -6.48 -6.94
C VAL A 8 -4.64 -6.49 -7.22
N TYR A 9 -3.95 -5.42 -6.80
CA TYR A 9 -2.51 -5.28 -6.88
C TYR A 9 -1.95 -5.08 -5.47
N PHE A 10 -0.87 -5.78 -5.16
CA PHE A 10 -0.01 -5.54 -4.01
C PHE A 10 1.03 -4.49 -4.37
N VAL A 11 1.04 -3.41 -3.61
CA VAL A 11 2.00 -2.32 -3.73
C VAL A 11 2.92 -2.40 -2.54
N PHE A 12 4.22 -2.55 -2.79
CA PHE A 12 5.27 -2.47 -1.79
C PHE A 12 6.02 -1.17 -1.99
N MET A 13 6.13 -0.39 -0.92
CA MET A 13 6.80 0.90 -0.93
C MET A 13 8.31 0.75 -0.73
N ASN A 14 9.03 1.82 -1.04
CA ASN A 14 10.46 1.89 -0.78
C ASN A 14 10.75 1.95 0.72
N PHE A 15 11.93 1.46 1.10
CA PHE A 15 12.40 1.46 2.48
C PHE A 15 12.32 2.87 3.08
N ASP A 16 11.64 2.97 4.21
CA ASP A 16 11.45 4.21 4.93
C ASP A 16 12.08 4.09 6.33
N PRO A 17 13.05 4.95 6.69
CA PRO A 17 13.72 4.87 7.99
C PRO A 17 12.77 5.16 9.16
N LYS A 18 11.65 5.86 8.92
CA LYS A 18 10.59 6.07 9.91
C LYS A 18 9.72 4.82 10.06
N TYR A 19 9.44 4.09 8.97
CA TYR A 19 8.85 2.75 9.07
C TYR A 19 9.75 1.81 9.89
N GLU A 20 11.05 1.78 9.65
CA GLU A 20 11.97 0.92 10.41
C GLU A 20 11.95 1.25 11.90
N ARG A 21 11.95 2.54 12.27
CA ARG A 21 11.81 2.94 13.68
C ARG A 21 10.49 2.49 14.29
N LEU A 22 9.36 2.74 13.64
CA LEU A 22 8.04 2.35 14.14
C LEU A 22 7.87 0.83 14.18
N HIS A 23 8.46 0.12 13.22
CA HIS A 23 8.48 -1.33 13.21
C HIS A 23 9.37 -1.87 14.33
N ALA A 24 10.55 -1.29 14.57
CA ALA A 24 11.40 -1.64 15.70
C ALA A 24 10.69 -1.35 17.04
N ASP A 25 10.01 -0.21 17.17
CA ASP A 25 9.24 0.18 18.35
C ASP A 25 8.10 -0.82 18.64
N ARG A 26 7.35 -1.20 17.58
CA ARG A 26 6.36 -2.29 17.64
C ARG A 26 6.95 -3.61 18.15
N TRP A 27 8.19 -3.95 17.77
CA TRP A 27 8.86 -5.18 18.19
C TRP A 27 9.52 -5.09 19.57
N VAL A 28 9.99 -3.91 19.98
CA VAL A 28 10.64 -3.66 21.27
C VAL A 28 9.59 -3.63 22.39
N GLU A 29 8.45 -2.99 22.16
CA GLU A 29 7.43 -2.86 23.21
C GLU A 29 6.29 -3.88 23.09
N LEU A 30 6.05 -4.52 21.93
CA LEU A 30 4.88 -5.39 21.70
C LEU A 30 3.55 -4.78 22.24
N SER A 31 3.54 -3.46 22.42
CA SER A 31 2.46 -2.68 22.99
C SER A 31 1.43 -2.47 21.90
N LYS A 32 0.14 -2.63 22.24
CA LYS A 32 -0.96 -2.38 21.29
C LYS A 32 -0.85 -0.99 20.66
N GLU A 33 -0.36 -0.02 21.42
CA GLU A 33 -0.11 1.36 20.99
C GLU A 33 0.89 1.45 19.82
N GLY A 34 2.02 0.74 19.86
CA GLY A 34 2.99 0.75 18.76
C GLY A 34 2.47 0.07 17.49
N VAL A 35 1.58 -0.92 17.63
CA VAL A 35 0.89 -1.54 16.49
C VAL A 35 -0.10 -0.56 15.86
N GLU A 36 -0.92 0.12 16.67
CA GLU A 36 -1.90 1.10 16.20
C GLU A 36 -1.23 2.34 15.58
N GLU A 37 -0.12 2.81 16.13
CA GLU A 37 0.64 3.93 15.57
C GLU A 37 1.25 3.57 14.21
N LEU A 38 1.89 2.40 14.11
CA LEU A 38 2.44 1.91 12.84
C LEU A 38 1.34 1.74 11.79
N ASP A 39 0.21 1.10 12.14
CA ASP A 39 -0.91 0.92 11.21
C ASP A 39 -1.48 2.27 10.75
N THR A 40 -1.70 3.20 11.68
CA THR A 40 -2.19 4.55 11.38
C THR A 40 -1.24 5.30 10.46
N TYR A 41 0.06 5.25 10.74
CA TYR A 41 1.09 5.91 9.95
C TYR A 41 1.13 5.37 8.52
N LEU A 42 1.17 4.05 8.37
CA LEU A 42 1.17 3.36 7.08
C LEU A 42 -0.13 3.62 6.32
N SER A 43 -1.27 3.52 6.99
CA SER A 43 -2.57 3.74 6.37
C SER A 43 -2.66 5.15 5.79
N LYS A 44 -2.22 6.18 6.53
CA LYS A 44 -2.15 7.58 6.04
C LYS A 44 -1.14 7.76 4.90
N LYS A 45 0.01 7.08 4.96
CA LYS A 45 1.03 7.12 3.89
C LYS A 45 0.46 6.53 2.59
N HIS A 46 -0.21 5.39 2.68
CA HIS A 46 -0.86 4.71 1.55
C HIS A 46 -1.98 5.57 0.96
N ASP A 47 -2.86 6.13 1.80
CA ASP A 47 -3.95 6.98 1.34
C ASP A 47 -3.43 8.23 0.62
N ARG A 48 -2.43 8.93 1.19
CA ARG A 48 -1.82 10.10 0.53
C ARG A 48 -1.22 9.76 -0.83
N LEU A 49 -0.57 8.60 -0.96
CA LEU A 49 0.00 8.17 -2.24
C LEU A 49 -1.12 7.91 -3.26
N LEU A 50 -2.18 7.22 -2.84
CA LEU A 50 -3.33 6.93 -3.69
C LEU A 50 -4.07 8.20 -4.11
N GLU A 51 -4.34 9.13 -3.19
CA GLU A 51 -4.97 10.43 -3.47
C GLU A 51 -4.10 11.31 -4.39
N LYS A 52 -2.77 11.20 -4.31
CA LYS A 52 -1.83 11.94 -5.15
C LYS A 52 -1.76 11.39 -6.58
N LEU A 53 -1.87 10.07 -6.74
CA LEU A 53 -1.75 9.40 -8.05
C LEU A 53 -3.10 9.24 -8.75
N PHE A 54 -4.17 9.07 -7.99
CA PHE A 54 -5.49 8.72 -8.50
C PHE A 54 -6.55 9.63 -7.91
N GLN A 55 -7.61 9.85 -8.67
CA GLN A 55 -8.74 10.58 -8.16
C GLN A 55 -9.44 9.76 -7.08
N PRO A 56 -9.93 10.40 -6.00
CA PRO A 56 -10.78 9.73 -5.03
C PRO A 56 -11.95 9.08 -5.78
N ASN A 57 -12.38 7.89 -5.33
CA ASN A 57 -13.42 7.07 -5.95
C ASN A 57 -13.03 6.31 -7.24
N THR A 58 -11.75 6.36 -7.67
CA THR A 58 -11.23 5.58 -8.81
C THR A 58 -10.37 4.37 -8.41
N TYR A 59 -10.16 4.17 -7.11
CA TYR A 59 -9.41 3.06 -6.54
C TYR A 59 -10.12 2.53 -5.30
N LYS A 60 -9.93 1.26 -4.97
CA LYS A 60 -10.47 0.67 -3.74
C LYS A 60 -9.38 -0.06 -2.98
N LYS A 61 -8.89 0.55 -1.90
CA LYS A 61 -7.94 -0.08 -0.98
C LYS A 61 -8.61 -1.26 -0.28
N LYS A 62 -8.02 -2.45 -0.37
CA LYS A 62 -8.57 -3.69 0.21
C LYS A 62 -7.99 -3.91 1.60
N SER A 63 -6.67 -3.89 1.73
CA SER A 63 -5.98 -4.11 3.01
C SER A 63 -4.64 -3.37 3.06
N SER A 64 -4.19 -3.00 4.25
CA SER A 64 -2.81 -2.55 4.49
C SER A 64 -1.99 -3.72 5.02
N LEU A 65 -0.75 -3.85 4.58
CA LEU A 65 0.19 -4.87 5.05
C LEU A 65 1.19 -4.22 6.01
N ALA A 66 0.85 -4.06 7.29
CA ALA A 66 1.75 -3.37 8.23
C ALA A 66 3.10 -4.09 8.48
N ILE A 67 3.16 -5.38 8.16
CA ILE A 67 4.37 -6.22 8.27
C ILE A 67 5.40 -5.87 7.19
N VAL A 68 4.95 -5.32 6.06
CA VAL A 68 5.80 -4.95 4.92
C VAL A 68 5.26 -3.65 4.35
N ASP A 69 5.93 -2.50 4.53
CA ASP A 69 5.51 -1.14 4.10
C ASP A 69 4.79 -1.15 2.74
N GLY A 70 3.48 -1.38 2.75
CA GLY A 70 2.78 -1.91 1.58
C GLY A 70 1.31 -2.20 1.84
N PHE A 71 0.56 -2.40 0.75
CA PHE A 71 -0.91 -2.50 0.78
C PHE A 71 -1.46 -3.19 -0.47
N SER A 72 -2.68 -3.71 -0.37
CA SER A 72 -3.46 -4.20 -1.49
C SER A 72 -4.51 -3.19 -1.92
N VAL A 73 -4.57 -2.92 -3.23
CA VAL A 73 -5.52 -1.98 -3.83
C VAL A 73 -6.11 -2.59 -5.09
N GLU A 74 -7.40 -2.41 -5.26
CA GLU A 74 -8.14 -2.81 -6.45
C GLU A 74 -8.20 -1.63 -7.42
N ILE A 75 -7.50 -1.77 -8.55
CA ILE A 75 -7.26 -0.72 -9.56
C ILE A 75 -7.17 -1.34 -10.95
N THR A 76 -7.18 -0.49 -11.98
CA THR A 76 -6.94 -0.91 -13.35
C THR A 76 -5.45 -1.17 -13.62
N LYS A 77 -5.15 -1.92 -14.69
CA LYS A 77 -3.78 -2.18 -15.15
C LYS A 77 -3.00 -0.90 -15.44
N GLU A 78 -3.67 0.13 -15.95
CA GLU A 78 -3.08 1.44 -16.26
C GLU A 78 -2.69 2.20 -14.99
N GLN A 79 -3.56 2.19 -13.98
CA GLN A 79 -3.26 2.73 -12.66
C GLN A 79 -2.11 1.97 -12.00
N ALA A 80 -2.07 0.63 -12.12
CA ALA A 80 -0.96 -0.16 -11.59
C ALA A 80 0.39 0.21 -12.25
N ALA A 81 0.40 0.48 -13.56
CA ALA A 81 1.61 0.96 -14.25
C ALA A 81 2.06 2.35 -13.75
N THR A 82 1.10 3.22 -13.40
CA THR A 82 1.38 4.52 -12.78
C THR A 82 2.03 4.36 -11.41
N LEU A 83 1.53 3.45 -10.57
CA LEU A 83 2.15 3.10 -9.29
C LEU A 83 3.55 2.52 -9.47
N ARG A 84 3.78 1.65 -10.46
CA ARG A 84 5.13 1.12 -10.78
C ARG A 84 6.13 2.21 -11.14
N SER A 85 5.65 3.33 -11.67
CA SER A 85 6.48 4.48 -12.04
C SER A 85 6.66 5.49 -10.90
N ALA A 86 5.94 5.31 -9.78
CA ALA A 86 6.05 6.20 -8.64
C ALA A 86 7.35 5.96 -7.88
N LYS A 87 8.12 7.03 -7.61
CA LYS A 87 9.41 6.95 -6.89
C LYS A 87 9.30 6.38 -5.47
N GLU A 88 8.13 6.47 -4.88
CA GLU A 88 7.83 6.02 -3.51
C GLU A 88 7.49 4.51 -3.48
N VAL A 89 7.21 3.91 -4.64
CA VAL A 89 6.84 2.52 -4.80
C VAL A 89 8.04 1.72 -5.29
N ARG A 90 8.30 0.60 -4.63
CA ARG A 90 9.38 -0.34 -4.98
C ARG A 90 8.90 -1.40 -5.95
N VAL A 91 7.76 -2.02 -5.64
CA VAL A 91 7.22 -3.16 -6.37
C VAL A 91 5.70 -3.02 -6.44
N VAL A 92 5.11 -3.35 -7.59
CA VAL A 92 3.67 -3.53 -7.73
C VAL A 92 3.43 -4.87 -8.37
N GLU A 93 2.90 -5.82 -7.60
CA GLU A 93 2.57 -7.16 -8.05
C GLU A 93 1.07 -7.33 -8.18
N LYS A 94 0.64 -8.04 -9.21
CA LYS A 94 -0.77 -8.39 -9.36
C LYS A 94 -1.09 -9.51 -8.38
N ASN A 95 -2.10 -9.34 -7.54
CA ASN A 95 -2.64 -10.42 -6.73
C ASN A 95 -3.38 -11.38 -7.66
N GLN A 96 -2.71 -12.45 -8.06
CA GLN A 96 -3.38 -13.60 -8.65
C GLN A 96 -3.92 -14.44 -7.50
N GLU A 97 -5.13 -14.13 -7.05
CA GLU A 97 -5.91 -15.14 -6.33
C GLU A 97 -6.10 -16.31 -7.31
N LEU A 98 -5.40 -17.42 -7.03
CA LEU A 98 -5.67 -18.71 -7.67
C LEU A 98 -7.12 -19.07 -7.30
N ALA A 99 -8.03 -18.85 -8.24
CA ALA A 99 -9.43 -19.25 -8.16
C ALA A 99 -9.57 -20.77 -8.00
#